data_AF-A0A6L9U315-F1
#
_entry.id   AF-A0A6L9U315-F1
#
_cell.length_a   1.000
_cell.length_b   1.000
_cell.length_c   1.000
_cell.angle_alpha   90.00
_cell.angle_beta   90.00
_cell.angle_gamma   90.00
#
_symmetry.space_group_name_H-M   'P 1'
#
loop_
_entity.id
_entity.type
_entity.pdbx_description
1 polymer ?
#
loop_
_entity_poly.entity_id
_entity_poly.type
_entity_poly.pdbx_seq_one_letter_code
_entity_poly.pdbx_strand_id
1 'polypeptide(L)'
;MARVTVEDCIDKVENRFELVLLASHRARLISQGSSITIDRDNDKNPVVALREIADETLSPDDLKEDLIHSLQKHVEVDEPEPDPASLLAAGASASSEEEEDLPETVTFDQMSEEELLAGIEGLVPPEKSDDY
;
A
#
# COMPACT_ATOMS: atom_id res chain seq x y z
N MET A 1 -18.23 11.30 -35.96
CA MET A 1 -16.89 10.68 -35.87
C MET A 1 -15.91 11.81 -35.70
N ALA A 2 -15.70 12.15 -34.43
CA ALA A 2 -14.82 13.23 -34.05
C ALA A 2 -13.37 12.84 -34.37
N ARG A 3 -12.59 13.81 -34.84
CA ARG A 3 -11.17 13.63 -35.14
C ARG A 3 -10.37 13.86 -33.85
N VAL A 4 -10.22 12.83 -33.03
CA VAL A 4 -9.24 12.85 -31.93
C VAL A 4 -7.88 12.44 -32.48
N THR A 5 -6.83 13.18 -32.13
CA THR A 5 -5.46 12.84 -32.51
C THR A 5 -4.70 12.32 -31.30
N VAL A 6 -3.63 11.57 -31.54
CA VAL A 6 -2.80 11.05 -30.45
C VAL A 6 -2.07 12.19 -29.73
N GLU A 7 -1.83 13.31 -30.43
CA GLU A 7 -1.20 14.52 -29.88
C GLU A 7 -2.03 15.10 -28.74
N ASP A 8 -3.36 15.12 -28.87
CA ASP A 8 -4.28 15.62 -27.83
C ASP A 8 -4.18 14.82 -26.51
N CYS A 9 -3.74 13.56 -26.58
CA CYS A 9 -3.66 12.65 -25.45
C CYS A 9 -2.24 12.57 -24.83
N ILE A 10 -1.18 12.76 -25.64
CA ILE A 10 0.21 12.64 -25.17
C ILE A 10 0.57 13.73 -24.16
N ASP A 11 -0.06 14.91 -24.26
CA ASP A 11 0.15 15.99 -23.28
C ASP A 11 -0.34 15.62 -21.87
N LYS A 12 -1.22 14.61 -21.75
CA LYS A 12 -1.80 14.14 -20.48
C LYS A 12 -1.16 12.85 -20.01
N VAL A 13 -0.75 12.00 -20.94
CA VAL A 13 -0.06 10.73 -20.67
C VAL A 13 1.20 10.66 -21.53
N GLU A 14 2.35 10.94 -20.92
CA GLU A 14 3.64 11.03 -21.62
C GLU A 14 4.00 9.72 -22.35
N ASN A 15 3.66 8.57 -21.74
CA ASN A 15 3.95 7.25 -22.29
C ASN A 15 2.81 6.76 -23.21
N ARG A 16 3.12 6.65 -24.51
CA ARG A 16 2.17 6.17 -25.52
C ARG A 16 1.67 4.74 -25.29
N PHE A 17 2.48 3.87 -24.69
CA PHE A 17 2.03 2.51 -24.36
C PHE A 17 1.06 2.52 -23.17
N GLU A 18 1.32 3.36 -22.18
CA GLU A 18 0.43 3.57 -21.03
C GLU A 18 -0.90 4.15 -21.48
N LEU A 19 -0.89 5.15 -22.38
CA LEU A 19 -2.11 5.69 -22.99
C LEU A 19 -2.97 4.59 -23.62
N VAL A 20 -2.36 3.67 -24.37
CA VAL A 20 -3.09 2.55 -24.99
C VAL A 20 -3.68 1.63 -23.92
N LEU A 21 -2.95 1.34 -22.85
CA LEU A 21 -3.44 0.51 -21.74
C LEU A 21 -4.63 1.15 -21.02
N LEU A 22 -4.49 2.42 -20.62
CA LEU A 22 -5.54 3.17 -19.92
C LEU A 22 -6.79 3.34 -20.78
N ALA A 23 -6.64 3.74 -22.05
CA ALA A 23 -7.76 3.89 -22.97
C ALA A 23 -8.47 2.55 -23.25
N SER A 24 -7.72 1.44 -23.33
CA SER A 24 -8.28 0.10 -23.49
C SER A 24 -9.08 -0.33 -22.25
N HIS A 25 -8.53 -0.09 -21.05
CA HIS A 25 -9.22 -0.35 -19.79
C HIS A 25 -10.53 0.43 -19.71
N ARG A 26 -10.46 1.75 -19.94
CA ARG A 26 -11.63 2.63 -19.93
C ARG A 26 -12.67 2.23 -20.97
N ALA A 27 -12.27 1.91 -22.20
CA ALA A 27 -13.17 1.44 -23.24
C ALA A 27 -13.91 0.14 -22.85
N ARG A 28 -13.25 -0.74 -22.07
CA ARG A 28 -13.87 -1.96 -21.55
C ARG A 28 -14.90 -1.66 -20.47
N LEU A 29 -14.63 -0.72 -19.56
CA LEU A 29 -15.60 -0.25 -18.57
C LEU A 29 -16.85 0.32 -19.23
N ILE A 30 -16.68 1.17 -20.26
CA ILE A 30 -17.82 1.70 -21.03
C ILE A 30 -18.60 0.56 -21.71
N SER A 31 -17.90 -0.45 -22.22
CA SER A 31 -18.53 -1.63 -22.83
C SER A 31 -19.32 -2.48 -21.81
N GLN A 32 -18.94 -2.43 -20.53
CA GLN A 32 -19.65 -3.08 -19.42
C GLN A 32 -20.81 -2.25 -18.88
N GLY A 33 -21.04 -1.04 -19.40
CA GLY A 33 -22.13 -0.15 -19.01
C GLY A 33 -21.73 1.01 -18.10
N SER A 34 -20.43 1.27 -17.89
CA SER A 34 -19.97 2.48 -17.20
C SER A 34 -20.47 3.74 -17.93
N SER A 35 -20.90 4.74 -17.16
CA SER A 35 -21.35 6.02 -17.70
C SER A 35 -20.21 6.77 -18.38
N ILE A 36 -20.52 7.43 -19.49
CA ILE A 36 -19.61 8.33 -20.19
C ILE A 36 -19.79 9.75 -19.66
N THR A 37 -18.69 10.49 -19.62
CA THR A 37 -18.62 11.87 -19.12
C THR A 37 -18.74 12.90 -20.24
N ILE A 38 -18.64 12.46 -21.50
CA ILE A 38 -18.73 13.29 -22.70
C ILE A 38 -19.87 12.83 -23.61
N ASP A 39 -20.35 13.73 -24.46
CA ASP A 39 -21.38 13.43 -25.44
C ASP A 39 -20.87 12.50 -26.55
N ARG A 40 -21.71 11.51 -26.86
CA ARG A 40 -21.38 10.45 -27.83
C ARG A 40 -21.68 10.89 -29.26
N ASP A 41 -20.64 11.25 -30.01
CA ASP A 41 -20.74 11.62 -31.45
C ASP A 41 -20.63 10.41 -32.40
N ASN A 42 -21.50 9.41 -32.22
CA ASN A 42 -21.43 8.11 -32.93
C ASN A 42 -20.07 7.39 -32.79
N ASP A 43 -19.24 7.81 -31.83
CA ASP A 43 -17.92 7.28 -31.61
C ASP A 43 -17.99 5.90 -30.93
N LYS A 44 -17.02 5.04 -31.26
CA LYS A 44 -16.85 3.74 -30.60
C LYS A 44 -16.20 3.92 -29.23
N ASN A 45 -16.39 2.96 -28.32
CA ASN A 45 -15.90 3.05 -26.94
C ASN A 45 -14.39 3.41 -26.82
N PRO A 46 -13.48 2.89 -27.68
CA PRO A 46 -12.07 3.33 -27.64
C PRO A 46 -11.86 4.81 -27.97
N VAL A 47 -12.64 5.36 -28.90
CA VAL A 47 -12.54 6.77 -29.31
C VAL A 47 -13.15 7.67 -28.23
N VAL A 48 -14.25 7.24 -27.61
CA VAL A 48 -14.85 7.94 -26.46
C VAL A 48 -13.85 7.99 -25.30
N ALA A 49 -13.19 6.87 -24.97
CA ALA A 49 -12.19 6.83 -23.91
C ALA A 49 -11.00 7.77 -24.16
N LEU A 50 -10.47 7.82 -25.40
CA LEU A 50 -9.40 8.76 -25.76
C LEU A 50 -9.85 10.23 -25.65
N ARG A 51 -11.10 10.52 -25.99
CA ARG A 51 -11.67 11.86 -25.84
C ARG A 51 -11.86 12.25 -24.37
N GLU A 52 -12.31 11.34 -23.50
CA GLU A 52 -12.40 11.61 -22.06
C GLU A 52 -11.02 11.93 -21.45
N ILE A 53 -9.96 11.26 -21.92
CA ILE A 53 -8.58 11.55 -21.51
C ILE A 53 -8.10 12.89 -22.07
N ALA A 54 -8.38 13.17 -23.35
CA ALA A 54 -7.97 14.42 -24.00
C ALA A 54 -8.67 15.67 -23.44
N ASP A 55 -9.95 15.54 -23.09
CA ASP A 55 -10.81 16.59 -22.51
C ASP A 55 -10.63 16.71 -20.98
N GLU A 56 -9.76 15.90 -20.37
CA GLU A 56 -9.46 15.87 -18.92
C GLU A 56 -10.72 15.67 -18.04
N THR A 57 -11.77 15.06 -18.58
CA THR A 57 -12.98 14.72 -17.81
C THR A 57 -12.74 13.54 -16.87
N LEU A 58 -11.70 12.75 -17.14
CA LEU A 58 -11.16 11.71 -16.28
C LEU A 58 -9.66 11.92 -16.14
N SER A 59 -9.17 11.84 -14.91
CA SER A 59 -7.73 11.90 -14.68
C SER A 59 -7.08 10.58 -15.11
N PRO A 60 -5.91 10.61 -15.76
CA PRO A 60 -5.20 9.40 -16.14
C PRO A 60 -4.69 8.62 -14.91
N ASP A 61 -4.43 9.31 -13.81
CA ASP A 61 -4.00 8.70 -12.54
C ASP A 61 -5.12 7.89 -11.91
N ASP A 62 -6.36 8.40 -11.87
CA ASP A 62 -7.51 7.62 -11.36
C ASP A 62 -7.75 6.37 -12.21
N LEU A 63 -7.65 6.49 -13.54
CA LEU A 63 -7.78 5.35 -14.45
C LEU A 63 -6.70 4.29 -14.25
N LYS A 64 -5.51 4.72 -13.81
CA LYS A 64 -4.38 3.84 -13.50
C LYS A 64 -4.60 3.10 -12.20
N GLU A 65 -5.02 3.79 -11.15
CA GLU A 65 -5.36 3.17 -9.86
C GLU A 65 -6.52 2.18 -10.02
N ASP A 66 -7.57 2.56 -10.77
CA ASP A 66 -8.68 1.67 -11.11
C ASP A 66 -8.19 0.40 -11.84
N LEU A 67 -7.29 0.57 -12.81
CA LEU A 67 -6.70 -0.56 -13.53
C LEU A 67 -5.89 -1.46 -12.60
N ILE A 68 -5.07 -0.89 -11.71
CA ILE A 68 -4.29 -1.62 -10.72
C ILE A 68 -5.21 -2.43 -9.81
N HIS A 69 -6.24 -1.79 -9.24
CA HIS A 69 -7.23 -2.45 -8.39
C HIS A 69 -7.97 -3.57 -9.12
N SER A 70 -8.31 -3.39 -10.40
CA SER A 70 -8.97 -4.44 -11.19
C SER A 70 -8.13 -5.72 -11.35
N LEU A 71 -6.80 -5.62 -11.22
CA LEU A 71 -5.86 -6.73 -11.37
C LEU A 71 -5.39 -7.31 -10.02
N GLN A 72 -5.50 -6.55 -8.94
CA GLN A 72 -5.17 -6.98 -7.58
C GLN A 72 -6.22 -7.95 -7.03
N LYS A 73 -6.02 -9.26 -7.25
CA LYS A 73 -6.93 -10.31 -6.76
C LYS A 73 -6.76 -10.68 -5.29
N HIS A 74 -5.58 -10.45 -4.73
CA HIS A 74 -5.26 -10.70 -3.33
C HIS A 74 -4.61 -9.45 -2.77
N VAL A 75 -5.34 -8.76 -1.89
CA VAL A 75 -4.82 -7.68 -1.06
C VAL A 75 -4.55 -8.33 0.28
N GLU A 76 -3.29 -8.44 0.66
CA GLU A 76 -2.93 -8.87 2.01
C GLU A 76 -3.50 -7.80 2.97
N VAL A 77 -4.53 -8.18 3.71
CA VAL A 77 -5.06 -7.33 4.76
C VAL A 77 -3.97 -7.32 5.82
N ASP A 78 -3.33 -6.16 5.98
CA ASP A 78 -2.41 -5.92 7.08
C ASP A 78 -3.19 -6.19 8.36
N GLU A 79 -2.94 -7.34 9.00
CA GLU A 79 -3.59 -7.64 10.27
C GLU A 79 -3.19 -6.52 11.23
N PRO A 80 -4.15 -5.88 11.91
CA PRO A 80 -3.80 -4.84 12.86
C PRO A 80 -2.87 -5.47 13.89
N GLU A 81 -1.64 -4.98 13.93
CA GLU A 81 -0.66 -5.41 14.92
C GLU A 81 -1.34 -5.29 16.29
N PRO A 82 -1.42 -6.37 17.09
CA PRO A 82 -2.20 -6.36 18.30
C PRO A 82 -1.64 -5.28 19.22
N ASP A 83 -2.48 -4.28 19.51
CA ASP A 83 -2.16 -3.18 20.42
C ASP A 83 -1.54 -3.77 21.69
N PRO A 84 -0.42 -3.25 22.23
CA PRO A 84 0.26 -3.84 23.39
C PRO A 84 -0.68 -4.06 24.59
N ALA A 85 -1.72 -3.24 24.72
CA ALA A 85 -2.78 -3.44 25.71
C ALA A 85 -3.57 -4.75 25.51
N SER A 86 -3.81 -5.17 24.27
CA SER A 86 -4.47 -6.44 23.91
C SER A 86 -3.55 -7.63 24.18
N LEU A 87 -2.24 -7.50 23.90
CA LEU A 87 -1.25 -8.54 24.23
C LEU A 87 -1.11 -8.74 25.74
N LEU A 88 -1.14 -7.66 26.52
CA LEU A 88 -1.12 -7.69 27.98
C LEU A 88 -2.38 -8.35 28.58
N ALA A 89 -3.56 -8.08 28.02
CA ALA A 89 -4.81 -8.70 28.45
C ALA A 89 -4.90 -10.20 28.12
N ALA A 90 -4.34 -10.61 26.98
CA ALA A 90 -4.21 -12.02 26.61
C ALA A 90 -3.23 -12.77 27.51
N GLY A 91 -2.10 -12.15 27.87
CA GLY A 91 -1.12 -12.71 28.82
C GLY A 91 -1.68 -12.89 30.24
N ALA A 92 -2.58 -12.01 30.69
CA ALA A 92 -3.25 -12.11 31.99
C ALA A 92 -4.33 -13.23 32.04
N SER A 93 -4.75 -13.75 30.89
CA SER A 93 -5.74 -14.83 30.79
C SER A 93 -5.11 -16.22 30.64
N ALA A 94 -3.80 -16.31 30.39
CA ALA A 94 -3.06 -17.57 30.26
C ALA A 94 -2.50 -18.10 31.59
N SER A 95 -2.74 -17.40 32.71
CA SER A 95 -2.28 -17.80 34.06
C SER A 95 -3.27 -18.71 34.81
N SER A 96 -4.21 -19.35 34.12
CA SER A 96 -5.10 -20.34 34.73
C SER A 96 -5.27 -21.53 33.80
N GLU A 97 -4.66 -22.65 34.23
CA GLU A 97 -4.92 -24.03 33.81
C GLU A 97 -4.34 -24.44 32.45
N GLU A 98 -3.09 -24.93 32.46
CA GLU A 98 -2.62 -26.17 31.81
C GLU A 98 -1.07 -26.23 31.87
N GLU A 99 -0.55 -26.69 33.02
CA GLU A 99 0.79 -27.28 33.09
C GLU A 99 0.71 -28.67 32.45
N GLU A 100 1.17 -28.85 31.21
CA GLU A 100 1.84 -30.06 30.72
C GLU A 100 2.20 -29.92 29.21
N ASP A 101 3.50 -29.85 28.93
CA ASP A 101 4.15 -30.15 27.64
C ASP A 101 4.26 -29.05 26.55
N LEU A 102 5.18 -28.09 26.72
CA LEU A 102 5.87 -27.41 25.61
C LEU A 102 7.36 -27.17 25.91
N PRO A 103 8.25 -27.26 24.90
CA PRO A 103 9.70 -27.15 25.09
C PRO A 103 10.12 -25.75 25.54
N GLU A 104 11.15 -25.69 26.40
CA GLU A 104 11.76 -24.50 27.00
C GLU A 104 11.69 -23.27 26.08
N THR A 105 10.71 -22.40 26.34
CA THR A 105 10.76 -21.04 25.85
C THR A 105 11.92 -20.39 26.59
N VAL A 106 12.95 -19.96 25.85
CA VAL A 106 14.07 -19.20 26.41
C VAL A 106 13.48 -17.89 26.92
N THR A 107 13.16 -17.84 28.20
CA THR A 107 12.85 -16.61 28.91
C THR A 107 14.14 -15.81 28.96
N PHE A 108 14.24 -14.77 28.12
CA PHE A 108 15.26 -13.76 28.34
C PHE A 108 15.00 -13.15 29.71
N ASP A 109 15.93 -13.40 30.62
CA ASP A 109 15.93 -12.87 31.99
C ASP A 109 15.83 -11.35 31.89
N GLN A 110 14.67 -10.80 32.26
CA GLN A 110 14.47 -9.36 32.35
C GLN A 110 15.25 -8.89 33.58
N MET A 111 16.53 -8.53 33.38
CA MET A 111 17.32 -7.92 34.44
C MET A 111 16.60 -6.66 34.92
N SER A 112 16.37 -6.56 36.23
CA SER A 112 15.70 -5.41 36.81
C SER A 112 16.55 -4.14 36.58
N GLU A 113 15.90 -2.97 36.54
CA GLU A 113 16.57 -1.68 36.30
C GLU A 113 17.72 -1.44 37.30
N GLU A 114 17.55 -1.92 38.53
CA GLU A 114 18.57 -1.93 39.59
C GLU A 114 19.80 -2.78 39.25
N GLU A 115 19.63 -3.92 38.57
CA GLU A 115 20.70 -4.83 38.19
C GLU A 115 21.52 -4.28 37.01
N LEU A 116 20.83 -3.62 36.08
CA LEU A 116 21.47 -2.85 34.99
C LEU A 116 22.27 -1.66 35.53
N LEU A 117 21.70 -0.90 36.48
CA LEU A 117 22.38 0.23 37.11
C LEU A 117 23.62 -0.20 37.90
N ALA A 118 23.52 -1.29 38.67
CA ALA A 118 24.64 -1.85 39.42
C ALA A 118 25.78 -2.32 38.48
N GLY A 119 25.43 -2.90 37.34
CA GLY A 119 26.39 -3.30 36.31
C GLY A 119 27.16 -2.10 35.74
N ILE A 120 26.46 -0.99 35.45
CA ILE A 120 27.05 0.23 34.88
C ILE A 120 27.94 0.96 35.90
N GLU A 121 27.58 0.96 37.19
CA GLU A 121 28.34 1.64 38.25
C GLU A 121 29.71 0.99 38.52
N GLY A 122 29.89 -0.28 38.17
CA GLY A 122 31.17 -1.00 38.25
C GLY A 122 32.12 -0.79 37.06
N LEU A 123 31.65 -0.19 35.96
CA LEU A 123 32.52 0.10 34.81
C LEU A 123 33.32 1.38 35.06
N VAL A 124 34.62 1.23 35.26
CA VAL A 124 35.58 2.35 35.25
C VAL A 124 35.51 3.02 33.87
N PRO A 125 35.15 4.31 33.79
CA PRO A 125 35.12 5.02 32.51
C PRO A 125 36.48 4.92 31.82
N PRO A 126 36.54 4.58 30.52
CA PRO A 126 37.81 4.58 29.80
C PRO A 126 38.42 5.97 29.87
N GLU A 127 39.71 6.07 30.20
CA GLU A 127 40.43 7.33 30.15
C GLU A 127 40.31 7.90 28.74
N LYS A 128 39.92 9.17 28.64
CA LYS A 128 39.96 9.91 27.37
C LYS A 128 41.37 9.78 26.81
N SER A 129 41.52 9.04 25.72
CA SER A 129 42.72 9.11 24.90
C SER A 129 42.68 10.46 24.18
N ASP A 130 43.35 11.45 24.75
CA ASP A 130 43.74 12.66 24.03
C ASP A 130 44.85 12.28 23.03
N ASP A 131 44.49 11.64 21.92
CA ASP A 131 45.34 11.48 20.74
C ASP A 131 44.60 12.04 19.51
N TYR A 132 44.93 13.31 19.23
CA TYR A 132 44.71 14.17 18.05
C TYR A 132 43.28 14.48 17.57
#